data_AF-A0A530AJX8-F1
#
_entry.id   AF-A0A530AJX8-F1
#
_cell.length_a   1.000
_cell.length_b   1.000
_cell.length_c   1.000
_cell.angle_alpha   90.00
_cell.angle_beta   90.00
_cell.angle_gamma   90.00
#
_symmetry.space_group_name_H-M   'P 1'
#
loop_
_entity.id
_entity.type
_entity.pdbx_description
1 polymer ?
#
loop_
_entity_poly.entity_id
_entity_poly.type
_entity_poly.pdbx_seq_one_letter_code
_entity_poly.pdbx_strand_id
1 'polypeptide(L)' 'MSTPFRLRDNGIDLFVRLTPKAALDRIDGIETAADGRSHLKARVRAVPENGAANQALERMMAKALGVR' A
#
# COMPACT_ATOMS: atom_id res chain seq x y z
N MET A 1 8.80 -15.34 6.81
CA MET A 1 8.08 -14.15 6.32
C MET A 1 9.11 -13.16 5.80
N SER A 2 8.93 -12.66 4.58
CA SER A 2 9.73 -11.53 4.08
C SER A 2 9.18 -10.21 4.64
N THR A 3 9.96 -9.13 4.62
CA THR A 3 9.45 -7.79 4.93
C THR A 3 8.58 -7.28 3.77
N PRO A 4 7.49 -6.52 4.02
CA PRO A 4 6.67 -5.94 2.96
C PRO A 4 7.32 -4.71 2.30
N PHE A 5 8.63 -4.60 2.39
CA PHE A 5 9.41 -3.50 1.85
C PHE A 5 10.84 -3.93 1.54
N ARG A 6 11.49 -3.18 0.66
CA ARG A 6 12.92 -3.29 0.35
C ARG A 6 13.60 -1.96 0.63
N LEU A 7 14.71 -1.99 1.38
CA LEU A 7 15.54 -0.80 1.61
C LEU A 7 16.26 -0.37 0.32
N ARG A 8 16.42 0.95 0.17
CA ARG A 8 17.18 1.63 -0.88
C ARG A 8 18.06 2.69 -0.22
N ASP A 9 19.09 3.16 -0.94
CA ASP A 9 20.07 4.12 -0.39
C ASP A 9 19.42 5.38 0.20
N ASN A 10 18.33 5.86 -0.42
CA ASN A 10 17.61 7.06 0.00
C ASN A 10 16.11 6.81 0.26
N GLY A 11 15.71 5.58 0.59
CA GLY A 11 14.30 5.30 0.84
C GLY A 11 13.95 3.81 0.88
N ILE A 12 12.69 3.51 0.55
CA ILE A 12 12.18 2.14 0.51
C ILE A 12 11.26 1.93 -0.69
N ASP A 13 11.26 0.71 -1.22
CA ASP A 13 10.15 0.22 -2.03
C ASP A 13 9.13 -0.42 -1.07
N LEU A 14 7.86 -0.02 -1.13
CA LEU A 14 6.77 -0.67 -0.41
C LEU A 14 6.03 -1.65 -1.32
N PHE A 15 5.89 -2.90 -0.88
CA PHE A 15 5.07 -3.89 -1.58
C PHE A 15 3.64 -3.82 -1.05
N VAL A 16 2.73 -3.26 -1.85
CA VAL A 16 1.34 -3.01 -1.44
C VAL A 16 0.36 -3.82 -2.28
N ARG A 17 -0.59 -4.47 -1.62
CA ARG A 17 -1.78 -5.06 -2.25
C ARG A 17 -2.96 -4.13 -2.02
N LEU A 18 -3.26 -3.33 -3.05
CA LEU A 18 -4.32 -2.33 -3.02
C LEU A 18 -5.67 -2.94 -3.41
N THR A 19 -6.72 -2.63 -2.65
CA THR A 19 -8.13 -2.90 -3.01
C THR A 19 -8.86 -1.58 -3.29
N PRO A 20 -9.08 -1.21 -4.56
CA PRO A 20 -9.91 -0.06 -4.93
C PRO A 20 -11.40 -0.27 -4.64
N LYS A 21 -12.22 0.78 -4.76
CA LYS A 21 -13.69 0.74 -4.59
C LYS A 21 -14.14 0.15 -3.25
N ALA A 22 -13.35 0.32 -2.20
CA ALA A 22 -13.72 -0.13 -0.86
C ALA A 22 -14.69 0.86 -0.17
N ALA A 23 -15.31 0.43 0.92
CA ALA A 23 -16.21 1.29 1.69
C ALA A 23 -15.47 2.45 2.42
N LEU A 24 -14.18 2.28 2.71
CA LEU A 24 -13.34 3.29 3.36
C LEU A 24 -11.86 3.14 3.00
N ASP A 25 -11.08 4.18 3.29
CA ASP A 25 -9.63 4.20 3.13
C ASP A 25 -8.97 3.62 4.39
N ARG A 26 -8.18 2.55 4.27
CA ARG A 26 -7.59 1.86 5.43
C ARG A 26 -6.34 1.05 5.10
N ILE A 27 -5.42 0.97 6.05
CA ILE A 27 -4.34 -0.02 6.11
C ILE A 27 -4.84 -1.21 6.94
N ASP A 28 -4.90 -2.40 6.35
CA ASP A 28 -5.43 -3.61 6.98
C ASP A 28 -4.36 -4.45 7.69
N GLY A 29 -3.08 -4.10 7.53
CA GLY A 29 -1.93 -4.87 8.06
C GLY A 29 -1.15 -5.60 6.97
N ILE A 30 -0.35 -6.59 7.36
CA ILE A 30 0.55 -7.32 6.48
C ILE A 30 -0.04 -8.70 6.17
N GLU A 31 0.02 -9.12 4.90
CA GLU A 31 -0.37 -10.46 4.46
C GLU A 31 0.79 -11.13 3.71
N THR A 32 1.00 -12.41 4.00
CA THR A 32 1.96 -13.25 3.29
C THR A 32 1.23 -13.99 2.17
N ALA A 33 1.64 -13.77 0.93
CA ALA A 33 1.14 -14.51 -0.23
C ALA A 33 1.66 -15.96 -0.23
N ALA A 34 1.05 -16.82 -1.04
CA ALA A 34 1.40 -18.24 -1.13
C ALA A 34 2.85 -18.49 -1.59
N ASP A 35 3.46 -17.52 -2.26
CA ASP A 35 4.87 -17.53 -2.67
C ASP A 35 5.85 -17.08 -1.57
N GLY A 36 5.35 -16.83 -0.35
CA GLY A 36 6.13 -16.36 0.80
C GLY A 36 6.43 -14.86 0.82
N ARG A 37 5.92 -14.08 -0.16
CA ARG A 37 6.11 -12.63 -0.21
C ARG A 37 5.10 -11.90 0.66
N SER A 38 5.59 -11.01 1.52
CA SER A 38 4.73 -10.17 2.35
C SER A 38 4.34 -8.89 1.62
N HIS A 39 3.09 -8.47 1.78
CA HIS A 39 2.56 -7.23 1.23
C HIS A 39 1.77 -6.48 2.30
N LEU A 40 1.84 -5.15 2.28
CA LEU A 40 0.93 -4.31 3.04
C LEU A 40 -0.44 -4.31 2.35
N LYS A 41 -1.49 -4.72 3.06
CA LYS A 41 -2.86 -4.62 2.56
C LYS A 41 -3.38 -3.23 2.80
N ALA A 42 -3.85 -2.62 1.72
CA ALA A 42 -4.48 -1.30 1.76
C ALA A 42 -5.77 -1.33 0.96
N ARG A 43 -6.73 -0.51 1.39
CA ARG A 43 -7.97 -0.28 0.65
C ARG A 43 -8.20 1.21 0.49
N VAL A 44 -8.83 1.57 -0.64
CA VAL A 44 -9.21 2.94 -0.94
C VAL A 44 -10.61 2.97 -1.54
N ARG A 45 -11.37 4.03 -1.24
CA ARG A 45 -12.67 4.32 -1.85
C ARG A 45 -12.53 4.68 -3.33
N ALA A 46 -11.39 5.26 -3.70
CA ALA A 46 -11.13 5.70 -5.06
C ALA A 46 -11.29 4.54 -6.06
N VAL A 47 -11.84 4.88 -7.23
CA VAL A 47 -11.95 3.98 -8.37
C VAL A 47 -10.56 3.82 -9.04
N PRO A 48 -10.26 2.68 -9.69
CA PRO A 48 -9.00 2.47 -10.38
C PRO A 48 -8.99 3.11 -11.78
N GLU A 49 -9.53 4.32 -11.91
CA GLU A 49 -9.57 5.07 -13.17
C GLU A 49 -8.52 6.17 -13.12
N ASN A 50 -7.76 6.33 -14.21
CA ASN A 50 -6.72 7.35 -14.34
C ASN A 50 -5.73 7.40 -13.15
N GLY A 51 -5.46 6.25 -12.53
CA GLY A 51 -4.56 6.15 -11.37
C GLY A 51 -5.11 6.73 -10.06
N ALA A 52 -6.40 7.09 -9.98
CA ALA A 52 -6.98 7.69 -8.78
C ALA A 52 -6.83 6.82 -7.52
N ALA A 53 -6.94 5.49 -7.66
CA ALA A 53 -6.67 4.55 -6.57
C ALA A 53 -5.21 4.63 -6.07
N ASN A 54 -4.23 4.75 -6.97
CA ASN A 54 -2.83 4.85 -6.62
C ASN A 54 -2.52 6.19 -5.93
N GLN A 55 -3.05 7.29 -6.44
CA GLN A 55 -2.90 8.60 -5.80
C GLN A 55 -3.52 8.65 -4.40
N ALA A 56 -4.67 7.99 -4.22
CA ALA A 56 -5.29 7.87 -2.90
C ALA A 56 -4.44 7.02 -1.95
N LEU A 57 -3.85 5.93 -2.45
CA LEU A 57 -2.91 5.11 -1.70
C LEU A 57 -1.66 5.91 -1.30
N GLU A 58 -1.03 6.61 -2.23
CA GLU A 58 0.16 7.43 -1.99
C GLU A 58 -0.10 8.47 -0.88
N ARG A 59 -1.20 9.22 -0.97
CA ARG A 59 -1.59 10.19 0.06
C ARG A 59 -1.83 9.54 1.42
N MET A 60 -2.48 8.36 1.44
CA MET A 60 -2.71 7.61 2.67
C MET A 60 -1.39 7.12 3.29
N MET A 61 -0.48 6.59 2.48
CA MET A 61 0.84 6.12 2.94
C MET A 61 1.70 7.28 3.43
N ALA A 62 1.75 8.38 2.69
CA ALA A 62 2.48 9.59 3.06
C ALA A 62 2.05 10.08 4.45
N LYS A 63 0.74 10.19 4.68
CA LYS A 63 0.17 10.55 5.98
C LYS A 63 0.53 9.55 7.08
N ALA A 64 0.42 8.25 6.81
CA ALA A 64 0.68 7.21 7.81
C ALA A 64 2.17 7.14 8.20
N LEU A 65 3.07 7.43 7.26
CA LEU A 65 4.52 7.38 7.46
C LEU A 65 5.13 8.73 7.87
N GLY A 66 4.34 9.82 7.84
CA GLY A 66 4.82 11.17 8.16
C GLY A 66 5.75 11.76 7.09
N VAL A 67 5.60 11.33 5.83
CA VAL A 67 6.40 11.80 4.69
C VAL A 67 5.53 12.63 3.73
N ARG A 68 6.16 13.39 2.82
CA ARG A 68 5.48 14.22 1.81
C ARG A 68 5.72 13.67 0.41
#